data_AF-A0A7V5KAT8-F1
#
_entry.id   AF-A0A7V5KAT8-F1
#
_cell.length_a   1.000
_cell.length_b   1.000
_cell.length_c   1.000
_cell.angle_alpha   90.00
_cell.angle_beta   90.00
_cell.angle_gamma   90.00
#
_symmetry.space_group_name_H-M   'P 1'
#
loop_
_entity.id
_entity.type
_entity.pdbx_description
1 polymer ?
#
loop_
_entity_poly.entity_id
_entity_poly.type
_entity_poly.pdbx_seq_one_letter_code
_entity_poly.pdbx_strand_id
1 'polypeptide(L)'
;MTAIGLFCGLGFGIYEAGSLTGAALQSGAMPLFSWGMFERFFAILFHAATGALLGYSLVRGLKFVLVFWPMAVIVHSFVNYLIVFLHRNVIDVAIFELMVAFVNIIFVLVVYLIVGRSRT
;
A
#
# COMPACT_ATOMS: atom_id res chain seq x y z
N MET A 1 -18.15 1.29 8.99
CA MET A 1 -17.20 2.17 8.25
C MET A 1 -16.03 1.43 7.62
N THR A 2 -15.60 0.25 8.10
CA THR A 2 -14.50 -0.54 7.49
C THR A 2 -14.68 -0.78 5.99
N ALA A 3 -15.86 -1.21 5.54
CA ALA A 3 -16.10 -1.48 4.11
C ALA A 3 -15.95 -0.21 3.26
N ILE A 4 -16.51 0.91 3.72
CA ILE A 4 -16.36 2.22 3.06
C ILE A 4 -14.89 2.62 3.02
N GLY A 5 -14.18 2.50 4.14
CA GLY A 5 -12.75 2.77 4.21
C GLY A 5 -11.94 1.92 3.24
N LEU A 6 -12.24 0.63 3.11
CA LEU A 6 -11.61 -0.27 2.13
C LEU A 6 -11.81 0.23 0.70
N PHE A 7 -13.04 0.62 0.33
CA PHE A 7 -13.32 1.14 -1.01
C PHE A 7 -12.64 2.49 -1.27
N CYS A 8 -12.61 3.38 -0.29
CA CYS A 8 -11.88 4.65 -0.40
C CYS A 8 -10.37 4.40 -0.60
N GLY A 9 -9.79 3.50 0.18
CA GLY A 9 -8.39 3.11 0.06
C GLY A 9 -8.08 2.45 -1.28
N LEU A 10 -8.92 1.52 -1.73
CA LEU A 10 -8.79 0.88 -3.04
C LEU A 10 -8.84 1.90 -4.17
N GLY A 11 -9.81 2.82 -4.14
CA GLY A 11 -9.95 3.89 -5.13
C GLY A 11 -8.72 4.80 -5.17
N PHE A 12 -8.20 5.18 -4.00
CA PHE A 12 -6.96 5.96 -3.91
C PHE A 12 -5.76 5.20 -4.49
N GLY A 13 -5.60 3.92 -4.15
CA GLY A 13 -4.51 3.11 -4.67
C GLY A 13 -4.55 2.94 -6.18
N ILE A 14 -5.74 2.74 -6.77
CA ILE A 14 -5.91 2.66 -8.23
C ILE A 14 -5.56 4.01 -8.88
N TYR A 15 -6.03 5.12 -8.29
CA TYR A 15 -5.70 6.46 -8.76
C TYR A 15 -4.20 6.73 -8.74
N GLU A 16 -3.53 6.42 -7.63
CA GLU A 16 -2.08 6.60 -7.49
C GLU A 16 -1.30 5.72 -8.46
N ALA A 17 -1.68 4.45 -8.61
CA ALA A 17 -1.06 3.56 -9.59
C ALA A 17 -1.19 4.13 -11.00
N GLY A 18 -2.40 4.56 -11.39
CA GLY A 18 -2.65 5.15 -12.69
C GLY A 18 -1.92 6.47 -12.93
N SER A 19 -1.80 7.34 -11.93
CA SER A 19 -1.10 8.62 -12.06
C SER A 19 0.42 8.45 -12.22
N LEU A 20 1.00 7.41 -11.60
CA LEU A 20 2.43 7.15 -11.65
C LEU A 20 2.86 6.33 -12.88
N THR A 21 2.05 5.35 -13.32
CA THR A 21 2.45 4.45 -14.41
C THR A 21 1.67 4.65 -15.71
N GLY A 22 0.56 5.39 -15.70
CA GLY A 22 -0.35 5.51 -16.84
C GLY A 22 0.33 6.03 -18.12
N ALA A 23 1.12 7.11 -18.01
CA ALA A 23 1.84 7.66 -19.15
C ALA A 23 2.92 6.70 -19.70
N ALA A 24 3.60 5.97 -18.82
CA ALA A 24 4.63 5.00 -19.20
C ALA A 24 4.01 3.77 -19.89
N LEU A 25 2.86 3.29 -19.41
CA LEU A 25 2.10 2.23 -20.06
C LEU A 25 1.58 2.65 -21.43
N GLN A 26 0.97 3.84 -21.54
CA GLN A 26 0.39 4.34 -22.80
C GLN A 26 1.44 4.57 -23.89
N SER A 27 2.63 5.03 -23.50
CA SER A 27 3.74 5.27 -24.42
C SER A 27 4.53 4.01 -24.78
N GLY A 28 4.26 2.87 -24.12
CA GLY A 28 5.04 1.64 -24.27
C GLY A 28 6.40 1.67 -23.57
N ALA A 29 6.71 2.72 -22.82
CA ALA A 29 7.93 2.82 -22.01
C ALA A 29 7.95 1.83 -20.83
N MET A 30 6.79 1.34 -20.41
CA MET A 30 6.64 0.30 -19.41
C MET A 30 5.77 -0.85 -19.96
N PRO A 31 6.23 -2.11 -19.93
CA PRO A 31 5.39 -3.25 -20.28
C PRO A 31 4.37 -3.53 -19.17
N LEU A 32 3.20 -4.08 -19.57
CA LEU A 32 2.13 -4.44 -18.65
C LEU A 32 2.58 -5.48 -17.60
N PHE A 33 3.39 -6.46 -18.01
CA PHE A 33 4.00 -7.44 -17.12
C PHE A 33 5.43 -7.02 -16.78
N SER A 34 5.54 -5.98 -15.95
CA SER A 34 6.80 -5.43 -15.49
C SER A 34 6.88 -5.43 -13.96
N TRP A 35 8.10 -5.27 -13.45
CA TRP A 35 8.37 -5.05 -12.03
C TRP A 35 7.61 -3.83 -11.47
N GLY A 36 7.54 -2.72 -12.22
CA GLY A 36 6.75 -1.56 -11.81
C GLY A 36 5.26 -1.87 -11.66
N MET A 37 4.68 -2.65 -12.58
CA MET A 37 3.28 -3.07 -12.47
C MET A 37 3.03 -4.06 -11.32
N PHE A 38 4.00 -4.95 -11.08
CA PHE A 38 3.97 -5.86 -9.93
C PHE A 38 3.87 -5.08 -8.62
N GLU A 39 4.71 -4.06 -8.42
CA GLU A 39 4.66 -3.27 -7.20
C GLU A 39 3.40 -2.41 -7.09
N ARG A 40 2.90 -1.82 -8.19
CA ARG A 40 1.62 -1.09 -8.17
C ARG A 40 0.46 -1.95 -7.66
N PHE A 41 0.42 -3.23 -8.01
CA PHE A 41 -0.61 -4.15 -7.49
C PHE A 41 -0.57 -4.25 -5.96
N PHE A 42 0.63 -4.39 -5.37
CA PHE A 42 0.78 -4.45 -3.91
C PHE A 42 0.53 -3.10 -3.24
N ALA A 43 0.89 -1.98 -3.87
CA ALA A 43 0.56 -0.65 -3.38
C ALA A 43 -0.97 -0.44 -3.31
N ILE A 44 -1.72 -0.91 -4.32
CA ILE A 44 -3.19 -0.88 -4.31
C ILE A 44 -3.74 -1.68 -3.12
N LEU A 45 -3.22 -2.89 -2.87
CA LEU A 45 -3.63 -3.70 -1.71
C LEU A 45 -3.29 -3.02 -0.38
N PHE A 46 -2.12 -2.39 -0.29
CA PHE A 46 -1.72 -1.61 0.88
C PHE A 46 -2.70 -0.47 1.15
N HIS A 47 -3.09 0.29 0.13
CA HIS A 47 -4.08 1.38 0.26
C HIS A 47 -5.47 0.88 0.65
N ALA A 48 -5.92 -0.22 0.07
CA ALA A 48 -7.18 -0.85 0.49
C ALA A 48 -7.15 -1.27 1.97
N ALA A 49 -6.02 -1.83 2.44
CA ALA A 49 -5.84 -2.22 3.83
C ALA A 49 -5.76 -1.01 4.78
N THR A 50 -4.99 0.03 4.45
CA THR A 50 -4.95 1.26 5.27
C THR A 50 -6.30 1.95 5.33
N GLY A 51 -7.03 2.01 4.22
CA GLY A 51 -8.41 2.49 4.18
C GLY A 51 -9.34 1.68 5.09
N ALA A 52 -9.27 0.35 5.04
CA ALA A 52 -10.03 -0.53 5.92
C ALA A 52 -9.69 -0.31 7.41
N LEU A 53 -8.39 -0.18 7.73
CA LEU A 53 -7.88 0.06 9.07
C LEU A 53 -8.33 1.42 9.62
N LEU A 54 -8.29 2.48 8.80
CA LEU A 54 -8.78 3.80 9.18
C LEU A 54 -10.29 3.77 9.43
N GLY A 55 -11.06 3.16 8.51
CA GLY A 55 -12.50 2.99 8.67
C GLY A 55 -12.87 2.18 9.92
N TYR A 56 -12.08 1.17 10.26
CA TYR A 56 -12.20 0.44 11.52
C TYR A 56 -11.89 1.32 12.74
N SER A 57 -10.79 2.05 12.70
CA SER A 57 -10.30 2.90 13.79
C SER A 57 -11.27 4.03 14.14
N LEU A 58 -11.88 4.65 13.14
CA LEU A 58 -12.87 5.72 13.33
C LEU A 58 -14.09 5.25 14.13
N VAL A 59 -14.54 4.01 13.92
CA VAL A 59 -15.69 3.42 14.67
C VAL A 59 -15.31 3.11 16.12
N ARG A 60 -14.04 2.76 16.36
CA ARG A 60 -13.52 2.42 17.69
C ARG A 60 -13.12 3.66 18.52
N GLY A 61 -13.09 4.83 17.88
CA GLY A 61 -12.81 6.12 18.52
C GLY A 61 -11.38 6.62 18.32
N LEU A 62 -11.16 7.88 18.68
CA LEU A 62 -9.94 8.65 18.36
C LEU A 62 -8.65 7.96 18.83
N LYS A 63 -8.67 7.26 19.98
CA LYS A 63 -7.50 6.55 20.50
C LYS A 63 -6.94 5.53 19.50
N PHE A 64 -7.80 4.83 18.77
CA PHE A 64 -7.38 3.85 17.77
C PHE A 64 -6.80 4.53 16.52
N VAL A 65 -7.39 5.66 16.11
CA VAL A 65 -6.88 6.47 14.99
C VAL A 65 -5.47 6.97 15.30
N LEU A 66 -5.24 7.48 16.52
CA LEU A 66 -3.93 7.98 16.96
C LEU A 66 -2.83 6.91 17.02
N VAL A 67 -3.20 5.62 17.11
CA VAL A 67 -2.23 4.51 17.08
C VAL A 67 -2.01 4.01 15.65
N PHE A 68 -3.11 3.70 14.95
CA PHE A 68 -3.02 3.00 13.68
C PHE A 68 -2.73 3.93 12.49
N TRP A 69 -3.12 5.20 12.55
CA TRP A 69 -2.82 6.14 11.47
C TRP A 69 -1.32 6.45 11.38
N PRO A 70 -0.61 6.80 12.48
CA PRO A 70 0.84 6.98 12.41
C PRO A 70 1.58 5.71 11.97
N MET A 71 1.13 4.53 12.43
CA MET A 71 1.71 3.25 11.98
C MET A 71 1.61 3.08 10.46
N ALA A 72 0.43 3.34 9.87
CA ALA A 72 0.24 3.30 8.43
C ALA A 72 1.15 4.29 7.69
N VAL A 73 1.27 5.53 8.19
CA VAL A 73 2.14 6.56 7.63
C VAL A 73 3.62 6.14 7.68
N ILE A 74 4.06 5.57 8.80
CA ILE A 74 5.44 5.09 8.97
C ILE A 74 5.75 3.98 7.98
N VAL A 75 4.86 2.99 7.85
CA VAL A 75 5.05 1.88 6.90
C VAL A 75 5.08 2.39 5.46
N HIS A 76 4.14 3.25 5.08
CA HIS A 76 4.10 3.84 3.75
C HIS A 76 5.37 4.67 3.44
N SER A 77 5.79 5.50 4.40
CA SER A 77 7.02 6.29 4.28
C SER A 77 8.25 5.39 4.15
N PHE A 78 8.35 4.35 4.97
CA PHE A 78 9.44 3.38 4.91
C PHE A 78 9.55 2.75 3.51
N VAL A 79 8.43 2.26 2.97
CA VAL A 79 8.37 1.68 1.61
C VAL A 79 8.83 2.70 0.57
N ASN A 80 8.35 3.94 0.62
CA ASN A 80 8.76 4.98 -0.32
C ASN A 80 10.26 5.31 -0.21
N TYR A 81 10.83 5.27 1.00
CA TYR A 81 12.26 5.54 1.22
C TYR A 81 13.18 4.43 0.70
N LEU A 82 12.67 3.22 0.46
CA LEU A 82 13.48 2.14 -0.11
C LEU A 82 14.03 2.50 -1.50
N ILE A 83 13.39 3.43 -2.23
CA ILE A 83 13.83 3.88 -3.56
C ILE A 83 15.24 4.49 -3.53
N VAL A 84 15.66 5.02 -2.36
CA VAL A 84 17.01 5.58 -2.20
C VAL A 84 18.08 4.52 -2.43
N PHE A 85 17.84 3.27 -1.99
CA PHE A 85 18.79 2.17 -2.22
C PHE A 85 18.87 1.77 -3.69
N LEU A 86 17.74 1.82 -4.40
CA LEU A 86 17.70 1.60 -5.85
C LEU A 86 18.49 2.68 -6.59
N HIS A 87 18.25 3.96 -6.29
CA HIS A 87 18.95 5.08 -6.91
C HIS A 87 20.46 5.13 -6.61
N ARG A 88 20.89 4.54 -5.49
CA ARG A 88 22.30 4.40 -5.12
C ARG A 88 22.95 3.14 -5.70
N ASN A 89 22.22 2.36 -6.52
CA ASN A 89 22.65 1.08 -7.07
C ASN A 89 23.07 0.07 -5.99
N VAL A 90 22.48 0.15 -4.79
CA VAL A 90 22.73 -0.80 -3.69
C VAL A 90 21.92 -2.08 -3.88
N ILE A 91 20.71 -1.94 -4.43
CA ILE A 91 19.82 -3.04 -4.81
C ILE A 91 19.36 -2.83 -6.25
N ASP A 92 19.01 -3.91 -6.94
CA ASP A 92 18.36 -3.83 -8.25
C ASP A 92 16.84 -3.64 -8.13
N VAL A 93 16.19 -3.44 -9.28
CA VAL A 93 14.74 -3.22 -9.36
C VAL A 93 13.98 -4.44 -8.81
N ALA A 94 14.41 -5.66 -9.12
CA ALA A 94 13.69 -6.87 -8.71
C ALA A 94 13.68 -7.02 -7.18
N ILE A 95 14.83 -6.81 -6.53
CA ILE A 95 14.96 -6.83 -5.07
C ILE A 95 14.12 -5.71 -4.45
N PHE A 96 14.19 -4.50 -4.99
CA PHE A 96 13.38 -3.36 -4.52
C PHE A 96 11.89 -3.70 -4.54
N GLU A 97 11.34 -4.15 -5.67
CA GLU A 97 9.91 -4.44 -5.76
C GLU A 97 9.49 -5.63 -4.87
N LEU A 98 10.34 -6.65 -4.73
CA LEU A 98 10.08 -7.77 -3.82
C LEU A 98 10.04 -7.31 -2.36
N MET A 99 10.92 -6.39 -1.94
CA MET A 99 10.89 -5.80 -0.61
C MET A 99 9.60 -5.02 -0.38
N VAL A 100 9.18 -4.20 -1.35
CA VAL A 100 7.92 -3.44 -1.28
C VAL A 100 6.72 -4.40 -1.16
N ALA A 101 6.65 -5.41 -2.02
CA ALA A 101 5.58 -6.40 -1.99
C ALA A 101 5.53 -7.15 -0.65
N PHE A 102 6.69 -7.56 -0.13
CA PHE A 102 6.79 -8.26 1.15
C PHE A 102 6.23 -7.42 2.32
N VAL A 103 6.64 -6.14 2.42
CA VAL A 103 6.15 -5.22 3.45
C VAL A 103 4.64 -5.01 3.32
N ASN A 104 4.15 -4.80 2.09
CA ASN A 104 2.73 -4.59 1.83
C ASN A 104 1.89 -5.82 2.19
N ILE A 105 2.34 -7.03 1.86
CA ILE A 105 1.68 -8.29 2.24
C ILE A 105 1.61 -8.42 3.76
N ILE A 106 2.73 -8.19 4.48
CA ILE A 106 2.75 -8.24 5.94
C ILE A 106 1.74 -7.25 6.53
N PHE A 107 1.72 -6.01 6.01
CA PHE A 107 0.79 -5.00 6.47
C PHE A 107 -0.66 -5.41 6.26
N VAL A 108 -0.99 -5.92 5.06
CA VAL A 108 -2.33 -6.44 4.73
C VAL A 108 -2.73 -7.57 5.69
N LEU A 109 -1.82 -8.51 5.99
CA LEU A 109 -2.08 -9.59 6.93
C LEU A 109 -2.33 -9.08 8.36
N VAL A 110 -1.53 -8.12 8.82
CA VAL A 110 -1.72 -7.49 10.14
C VAL A 110 -3.09 -6.79 10.21
N VAL A 111 -3.46 -6.02 9.18
CA VAL A 111 -4.78 -5.39 9.10
C VAL A 111 -5.89 -6.43 9.10
N TYR A 112 -5.74 -7.50 8.31
CA TYR A 112 -6.71 -8.59 8.28
C TYR A 112 -6.89 -9.23 9.66
N LEU A 113 -5.80 -9.44 10.41
CA LEU A 113 -5.88 -10.00 11.77
C LEU A 113 -6.56 -9.03 12.76
N ILE A 114 -6.26 -7.73 12.68
CA ILE A 114 -6.87 -6.71 13.55
C ILE A 114 -8.36 -6.55 13.25
N VAL A 115 -8.70 -6.36 11.98
CA VAL A 115 -10.05 -6.05 11.53
C VAL A 115 -10.91 -7.31 11.45
N GLY A 116 -10.36 -8.43 10.98
CA GLY A 116 -11.07 -9.70 10.80
C GLY A 116 -11.46 -10.35 12.13
N ARG A 117 -10.54 -10.39 13.11
CA ARG A 117 -10.85 -10.92 14.45
C ARG A 117 -11.83 -10.07 15.25
N SER A 118 -12.08 -8.85 14.82
CA SER A 118 -13.04 -7.96 15.49
C SER A 118 -14.49 -8.18 15.08
N ARG A 119 -14.73 -9.03 14.07
CA ARG A 119 -16.06 -9.39 13.56
C ARG A 119 -16.57 -10.74 14.07
N THR A 120 -15.71 -11.51 14.74
CA THR A 120 -16.03 -12.73 15.49
C THR A 120 -16.15 -12.40 16.96
#